data_AF-A0AA96K4M4-F1
#
_entry.id   AF-A0AA96K4M4-F1
#
_cell.length_a   1.000
_cell.length_b   1.000
_cell.length_c   1.000
_cell.angle_alpha   90.00
_cell.angle_beta   90.00
_cell.angle_gamma   90.00
#
_symmetry.space_group_name_H-M   'P 1'
#
loop_
_entity.id
_entity.type
_entity.pdbx_description
1 polymer ?
#
loop_
_entity_poly.entity_id
_entity_poly.type
_entity_poly.pdbx_seq_one_letter_code
_entity_poly.pdbx_strand_id
1 'polypeptide(L)'
;MIVRLRLFWLPVVACMMLAGCGKSEAVVEIVLHPTNPNILYLATNDYIYKSRDGGMTWQNMSAGMTHSRVIALAIDPLFPANIVAGTKGDAVYKSYDGGQRWVSRRTGLDDVTISSVVHQLVFAPGSSAHIFAATSLGVFESDDGGETWSKRMEGMKEVLMVVTLDCDPRQPQTLYAGTSGGVYKSIDGASTWQMVNNGLVASEVLKSSRALGVTRIKVDPHDSDTVYTATLSGLYVTKDGGQVWTRIGETLSDQMLSDLILDHTHPHVVYVTNRDGVFRSEDGGITWEARSAGLTNVNIRALAMSAVDSDVLYVGTNGKGLFRTGDRGMSWEAVPLVVAESL
;
A
#
# COMPACT_ATOMS: atom_id res chain seq x y z
N MET A 1 -76.63 -10.70 -1.72
CA MET A 1 -75.48 -10.25 -2.54
C MET A 1 -74.54 -9.47 -1.62
N ILE A 2 -73.57 -10.14 -1.01
CA ILE A 2 -72.57 -9.51 -0.12
C ILE A 2 -71.21 -10.04 -0.55
N VAL A 3 -70.43 -9.21 -1.23
CA VAL A 3 -69.09 -9.52 -1.71
C VAL A 3 -68.11 -9.25 -0.57
N ARG A 4 -67.46 -10.29 -0.04
CA ARG A 4 -66.34 -10.16 0.90
C ARG A 4 -65.07 -9.85 0.10
N LEU A 5 -64.60 -8.60 0.11
CA LEU A 5 -63.25 -8.25 -0.32
C LEU A 5 -62.23 -8.84 0.67
N ARG A 6 -61.39 -9.75 0.21
CA ARG A 6 -60.16 -10.14 0.93
C ARG A 6 -59.06 -9.17 0.50
N LEU A 7 -58.63 -8.29 1.42
CA LEU A 7 -57.38 -7.53 1.25
C LEU A 7 -56.20 -8.51 1.35
N PHE A 8 -55.45 -8.66 0.26
CA PHE A 8 -54.12 -9.26 0.28
C PHE A 8 -53.14 -8.22 0.82
N TRP A 9 -52.57 -8.48 2.00
CA TRP A 9 -51.39 -7.77 2.48
C TRP A 9 -50.17 -8.32 1.74
N LEU A 10 -49.65 -7.57 0.77
CA LEU A 10 -48.30 -7.74 0.25
C LEU A 10 -47.34 -7.11 1.26
N PRO A 11 -46.30 -7.81 1.76
CA PRO A 11 -45.28 -7.15 2.54
C PRO A 11 -44.51 -6.23 1.60
N VAL A 12 -44.69 -4.92 1.78
CA VAL A 12 -43.80 -3.92 1.20
C VAL A 12 -42.47 -4.10 1.92
N VAL A 13 -41.50 -4.73 1.25
CA VAL A 13 -40.09 -4.66 1.65
C VAL A 13 -39.67 -3.20 1.41
N ALA A 14 -39.86 -2.37 2.43
CA ALA A 14 -39.29 -1.04 2.47
C ALA A 14 -37.78 -1.21 2.59
N CYS A 15 -37.08 -1.17 1.46
CA CYS A 15 -35.64 -0.95 1.45
C CYS A 15 -35.41 0.48 1.97
N MET A 16 -35.26 0.61 3.30
CA MET A 16 -34.83 1.86 3.90
C MET A 16 -33.39 2.07 3.46
N MET A 17 -33.19 2.93 2.47
CA MET A 17 -31.91 3.61 2.34
C MET A 17 -31.72 4.44 3.60
N LEU A 18 -31.02 3.88 4.58
CA LEU A 18 -30.50 4.66 5.69
C LEU A 18 -29.50 5.65 5.09
N ALA A 19 -29.98 6.88 4.93
CA ALA A 19 -29.15 8.05 4.68
C ALA A 19 -28.25 8.29 5.90
N GLY A 20 -27.18 7.50 6.01
CA GLY A 20 -26.03 7.79 6.86
C GLY A 20 -25.04 8.67 6.12
N CYS A 21 -25.34 9.96 5.99
CA CYS A 21 -24.33 10.96 5.65
C CYS A 21 -23.45 11.16 6.90
N GLY A 22 -22.13 11.02 6.85
CA GLY A 22 -21.33 12.22 6.59
C GLY A 22 -19.88 12.19 7.10
N LYS A 23 -19.17 11.07 7.00
CA LYS A 23 -17.70 11.11 6.90
C LYS A 23 -17.28 10.16 5.80
N SER A 24 -16.82 10.70 4.69
CA SER A 24 -16.05 9.86 3.77
C SER A 24 -14.71 9.60 4.46
N GLU A 25 -14.56 8.37 4.94
CA GLU A 25 -13.33 7.93 5.56
C GLU A 25 -12.23 7.88 4.51
N ALA A 26 -11.04 8.36 4.87
CA ALA A 26 -9.89 8.28 3.99
C ALA A 26 -9.51 6.81 3.81
N VAL A 27 -9.42 6.36 2.56
CA VAL A 27 -8.81 5.06 2.25
C VAL A 27 -7.30 5.21 2.40
N VAL A 28 -6.72 4.48 3.34
CA VAL A 28 -5.31 4.56 3.71
C VAL A 28 -4.48 3.52 2.97
N GLU A 29 -5.02 2.31 2.82
CA GLU A 29 -4.33 1.17 2.22
C GLU A 29 -5.34 0.30 1.45
N ILE A 30 -4.90 -0.25 0.32
CA ILE A 30 -5.66 -1.20 -0.51
C ILE A 30 -4.77 -2.40 -0.76
N VAL A 31 -5.23 -3.61 -0.40
CA VAL A 31 -4.51 -4.85 -0.72
C VAL A 31 -5.45 -5.82 -1.40
N LEU A 32 -5.04 -6.31 -2.58
CA LEU A 32 -5.78 -7.29 -3.36
C LEU A 32 -5.27 -8.69 -3.05
N HIS A 33 -6.18 -9.66 -3.06
CA HIS A 33 -5.83 -11.07 -2.93
C HIS A 33 -4.95 -11.52 -4.11
N PRO A 34 -3.86 -12.26 -3.86
CA PRO A 34 -2.80 -12.50 -4.85
C PRO A 34 -3.25 -13.31 -6.07
N THR A 35 -4.35 -14.07 -5.96
CA THR A 35 -4.87 -14.91 -7.05
C THR A 35 -6.34 -14.63 -7.41
N ASN A 36 -7.00 -13.68 -6.74
CA ASN A 36 -8.42 -13.39 -6.99
C ASN A 36 -8.72 -11.90 -6.78
N PRO A 37 -8.76 -11.08 -7.84
CA PRO A 37 -8.88 -9.63 -7.72
C PRO A 37 -10.26 -9.17 -7.22
N ASN A 38 -11.24 -10.06 -7.10
CA ASN A 38 -12.53 -9.75 -6.47
C ASN A 38 -12.46 -9.78 -4.94
N ILE A 39 -11.41 -10.34 -4.35
CA ILE A 39 -11.18 -10.29 -2.92
C ILE A 39 -10.16 -9.19 -2.64
N LEU A 40 -10.57 -8.16 -1.90
CA LEU A 40 -9.70 -7.05 -1.54
C LEU A 40 -10.02 -6.54 -0.13
N TYR A 41 -9.00 -5.96 0.49
CA TYR A 41 -9.05 -5.35 1.80
C TYR A 41 -8.80 -3.86 1.68
N LEU A 42 -9.56 -3.07 2.43
CA LEU A 42 -9.36 -1.65 2.59
C LEU A 42 -9.08 -1.34 4.05
N ALA A 43 -8.00 -0.62 4.33
CA ALA A 43 -7.85 0.07 5.60
C ALA A 43 -8.31 1.51 5.44
N THR A 44 -9.16 1.96 6.35
CA THR A 44 -9.52 3.37 6.53
C THR A 44 -8.81 3.93 7.77
N ASN A 45 -9.14 5.15 8.18
CA ASN A 45 -8.62 5.68 9.45
C ASN A 45 -9.12 4.91 10.68
N ASP A 46 -10.30 4.29 10.57
CA ASP A 46 -11.04 3.78 11.72
C ASP A 46 -11.24 2.25 11.63
N TYR A 47 -11.42 1.72 10.41
CA TYR A 47 -11.77 0.31 10.21
C TYR A 47 -11.03 -0.38 9.05
N ILE A 48 -10.95 -1.70 9.12
CA ILE A 48 -10.62 -2.57 7.99
C ILE A 48 -11.92 -3.09 7.41
N TYR A 49 -12.04 -3.07 6.08
CA TYR A 49 -13.13 -3.69 5.34
C TYR A 49 -12.60 -4.76 4.40
N LYS A 50 -13.38 -5.81 4.17
CA LYS A 50 -13.13 -6.82 3.14
C LYS A 50 -14.30 -6.87 2.17
N SER A 51 -13.99 -6.91 0.89
CA SER A 51 -14.93 -7.30 -0.16
C SER A 51 -14.53 -8.66 -0.72
N ARG A 52 -15.52 -9.42 -1.21
CA ARG A 52 -15.33 -10.69 -1.93
C ARG A 52 -15.89 -10.66 -3.35
N ASP A 53 -16.36 -9.49 -3.80
CA ASP A 53 -17.10 -9.26 -5.03
C ASP A 53 -16.62 -8.02 -5.80
N GLY A 54 -15.32 -7.71 -5.71
CA GLY A 54 -14.71 -6.60 -6.45
C GLY A 54 -15.13 -5.22 -5.95
N GLY A 55 -15.54 -5.13 -4.69
CA GLY A 55 -15.92 -3.89 -4.01
C GLY A 55 -17.40 -3.55 -4.10
N MET A 56 -18.26 -4.46 -4.56
CA MET A 56 -19.72 -4.24 -4.59
C MET A 56 -20.31 -4.25 -3.18
N THR A 57 -19.84 -5.15 -2.31
CA THR A 57 -20.24 -5.21 -0.90
C THR A 57 -19.03 -5.32 0.03
N TRP A 58 -19.16 -4.76 1.22
CA TRP A 58 -18.10 -4.67 2.21
C TRP A 58 -18.54 -5.23 3.55
N GLN A 59 -17.65 -5.95 4.21
CA GLN A 59 -17.82 -6.41 5.58
C GLN A 59 -16.74 -5.81 6.46
N ASN A 60 -17.12 -5.26 7.62
CA ASN A 60 -16.17 -4.77 8.61
C ASN A 60 -15.39 -5.95 9.22
N MET A 61 -14.06 -5.84 9.22
CA MET A 61 -13.10 -6.85 9.65
C MET A 61 -12.27 -6.39 10.85
N SER A 62 -12.67 -5.33 11.56
CA SER A 62 -11.90 -4.79 12.69
C SER A 62 -12.11 -5.53 14.01
N ALA A 63 -12.89 -6.62 14.02
CA ALA A 63 -13.19 -7.36 15.25
C ALA A 63 -11.90 -7.90 15.93
N GLY A 64 -11.71 -7.54 17.20
CA GLY A 64 -10.54 -7.96 17.98
C GLY A 64 -9.35 -6.98 17.96
N MET A 65 -9.42 -5.89 17.20
CA MET A 65 -8.43 -4.81 17.24
C MET A 65 -8.82 -3.72 18.26
N THR A 66 -7.86 -3.19 19.01
CA THR A 66 -8.09 -2.18 20.05
C THR A 66 -8.00 -0.76 19.50
N HIS A 67 -9.00 -0.27 18.75
CA HIS A 67 -9.11 1.11 18.22
C HIS A 67 -7.80 1.72 17.63
N SER A 68 -6.83 0.91 17.22
CA SER A 68 -5.58 1.37 16.65
C SER A 68 -5.73 1.55 15.15
N ARG A 69 -5.30 2.72 14.68
CA ARG A 69 -5.36 3.07 13.26
C ARG A 69 -4.43 2.16 12.48
N VAL A 70 -5.00 1.37 11.58
CA VAL A 70 -4.25 0.54 10.62
C VAL A 70 -3.66 1.46 9.56
N ILE A 71 -2.37 1.26 9.29
CA ILE A 71 -1.59 2.05 8.34
C ILE A 71 -1.09 1.18 7.19
N ALA A 72 -0.79 -0.08 7.46
CA ALA A 72 -0.28 -1.03 6.47
C ALA A 72 -1.01 -2.36 6.58
N LEU A 73 -1.21 -3.03 5.45
CA LEU A 73 -1.72 -4.40 5.36
C LEU A 73 -0.82 -5.19 4.42
N ALA A 74 -0.61 -6.47 4.70
CA ALA A 74 0.05 -7.39 3.78
C ALA A 74 -0.65 -8.75 3.85
N ILE A 75 -0.92 -9.33 2.68
CA ILE A 75 -1.50 -10.67 2.54
C ILE A 75 -0.36 -11.63 2.20
N ASP A 76 -0.32 -12.77 2.90
CA ASP A 76 0.60 -13.85 2.58
C ASP A 76 0.34 -14.36 1.15
N PRO A 77 1.34 -14.30 0.25
CA PRO A 77 1.14 -14.63 -1.16
C PRO A 77 0.84 -16.12 -1.39
N LEU A 78 1.25 -17.01 -0.47
CA LEU A 78 1.03 -18.46 -0.60
C LEU A 78 -0.17 -18.94 0.22
N PHE A 79 -0.47 -18.30 1.34
CA PHE A 79 -1.62 -18.62 2.19
C PHE A 79 -2.47 -17.38 2.51
N PRO A 80 -3.32 -16.91 1.58
CA PRO A 80 -3.98 -15.59 1.68
C PRO A 80 -4.99 -15.41 2.83
N ALA A 81 -5.28 -16.44 3.61
CA ALA A 81 -6.00 -16.32 4.87
C ALA A 81 -5.14 -15.66 5.96
N ASN A 82 -3.81 -15.75 5.84
CA ASN A 82 -2.86 -15.07 6.71
C ASN A 82 -2.69 -13.63 6.25
N ILE A 83 -2.98 -12.70 7.16
CA ILE A 83 -2.88 -11.26 6.90
C ILE A 83 -2.17 -10.61 8.07
N VAL A 84 -1.24 -9.72 7.78
CA VAL A 84 -0.53 -8.93 8.79
C VAL A 84 -0.94 -7.48 8.64
N ALA A 85 -1.31 -6.86 9.75
CA ALA A 85 -1.71 -5.45 9.82
C ALA A 85 -0.71 -4.67 10.68
N GLY A 86 -0.17 -3.62 10.08
CA GLY A 86 0.67 -2.64 10.74
C GLY A 86 -0.17 -1.46 11.21
N THR A 87 0.04 -1.04 12.45
CA THR A 87 -0.77 0.00 13.10
C THR A 87 0.07 1.18 13.56
N LYS A 88 -0.61 2.27 13.89
CA LYS A 88 -0.08 3.32 14.76
C LYS A 88 -0.43 2.99 16.21
N GLY A 89 0.59 2.74 17.03
CA GLY A 89 0.47 2.56 18.50
C GLY A 89 0.58 1.11 18.98
N ASP A 90 -0.11 0.16 18.34
CA ASP A 90 -0.19 -1.25 18.79
C ASP A 90 0.77 -2.19 18.02
N ALA A 91 1.69 -1.61 17.24
CA ALA A 91 2.62 -2.29 16.35
C ALA A 91 1.93 -3.18 15.31
N VAL A 92 1.95 -4.51 15.48
CA VAL A 92 1.49 -5.48 14.48
C VAL A 92 0.38 -6.37 15.03
N TYR A 93 -0.64 -6.62 14.19
CA TYR A 93 -1.61 -7.69 14.35
C TYR A 93 -1.48 -8.70 13.23
N LYS A 94 -1.85 -9.95 13.52
CA LYS A 94 -1.97 -11.02 12.54
C LYS A 94 -3.37 -11.64 12.60
N SER A 95 -3.92 -11.93 11.44
CA SER A 95 -5.11 -12.74 11.25
C SER A 95 -4.74 -14.03 10.52
N TYR A 96 -5.39 -15.14 10.87
CA TYR A 96 -5.20 -16.45 10.25
C TYR A 96 -6.45 -16.92 9.49
N ASP A 97 -7.50 -16.11 9.46
CA ASP A 97 -8.83 -16.45 8.96
C ASP A 97 -9.37 -15.40 7.98
N GLY A 98 -8.46 -14.67 7.34
CA GLY A 98 -8.77 -13.66 6.33
C GLY A 98 -9.41 -12.41 6.93
N GLY A 99 -9.00 -12.00 8.13
CA GLY A 99 -9.41 -10.77 8.80
C GLY A 99 -10.62 -10.90 9.72
N GLN A 100 -11.14 -12.10 9.98
CA GLN A 100 -12.30 -12.27 10.87
C GLN A 100 -11.90 -12.11 12.35
N ARG A 101 -10.69 -12.54 12.69
CA ARG A 101 -10.08 -12.33 14.00
C ARG A 101 -8.65 -11.86 13.86
N TRP A 102 -8.31 -10.88 14.70
CA TRP A 102 -6.95 -10.35 14.82
C TRP A 102 -6.34 -10.68 16.18
N VAL A 103 -5.05 -10.96 16.17
CA VAL A 103 -4.25 -11.20 17.37
C VAL A 103 -3.01 -10.31 17.34
N SER A 104 -2.74 -9.62 18.44
CA SER A 104 -1.53 -8.79 18.54
C SER A 104 -0.27 -9.68 18.48
N ARG A 105 0.72 -9.24 17.69
CA ARG A 105 2.01 -9.90 17.44
C ARG A 105 3.14 -8.89 17.54
N ARG A 106 3.32 -8.40 18.76
CA ARG A 106 4.30 -7.36 19.10
C ARG A 106 5.58 -7.89 19.75
N THR A 107 5.75 -9.20 19.86
CA THR A 107 6.95 -9.79 20.47
C THR A 107 8.19 -9.40 19.67
N GLY A 108 9.14 -8.74 20.34
CA GLY A 108 10.34 -8.17 19.71
C GLY A 108 10.15 -6.78 19.07
N LEU A 109 8.91 -6.29 19.06
CA LEU A 109 8.53 -4.89 18.85
C LEU A 109 8.22 -4.21 20.19
N ASP A 110 8.49 -4.84 21.34
CA ASP A 110 8.06 -4.35 22.66
C ASP A 110 8.83 -3.11 23.15
N ASP A 111 10.07 -2.89 22.67
CA ASP A 111 10.86 -1.67 22.94
C ASP A 111 10.32 -0.43 22.20
N VAL A 112 9.29 -0.64 21.38
CA VAL A 112 8.69 0.34 20.47
C VAL A 112 7.45 0.95 21.13
N THR A 113 7.69 1.74 22.19
CA THR A 113 6.64 2.44 22.95
C THR A 113 5.62 3.16 22.04
N ILE A 114 4.32 2.95 22.29
CA ILE A 114 3.05 3.72 22.11
C ILE A 114 2.91 4.77 20.96
N SER A 115 4.01 5.31 20.43
CA SER A 115 4.09 6.36 19.40
C SER A 115 4.58 5.89 18.02
N SER A 116 5.07 4.65 17.88
CA SER A 116 5.60 4.17 16.60
C SER A 116 4.51 3.79 15.61
N VAL A 117 4.84 3.95 14.33
CA VAL A 117 4.00 3.60 13.19
C VAL A 117 4.69 2.51 12.39
N VAL A 118 3.95 1.45 12.07
CA VAL A 118 4.32 0.51 11.00
C VAL A 118 3.87 1.13 9.68
N HIS A 119 4.82 1.60 8.87
CA HIS A 119 4.56 2.32 7.62
C HIS A 119 4.26 1.39 6.45
N GLN A 120 4.92 0.22 6.39
CA GLN A 120 4.74 -0.77 5.33
C GLN A 120 5.09 -2.17 5.86
N LEU A 121 4.42 -3.19 5.35
CA LEU A 121 4.73 -4.61 5.56
C LEU A 121 4.93 -5.26 4.18
N VAL A 122 5.96 -6.10 4.04
CA VAL A 122 6.29 -6.76 2.77
C VAL A 122 6.69 -8.21 3.05
N PHE A 123 6.06 -9.16 2.38
CA PHE A 123 6.51 -10.55 2.35
C PHE A 123 7.69 -10.68 1.39
N ALA A 124 8.72 -11.42 1.78
CA ALA A 124 9.78 -11.79 0.86
C ALA A 124 9.19 -12.63 -0.30
N PRO A 125 9.69 -12.48 -1.54
CA PRO A 125 9.19 -13.22 -2.70
C PRO A 125 9.21 -14.73 -2.45
N GLY A 126 8.06 -15.39 -2.66
CA GLY A 126 7.92 -16.84 -2.48
C GLY A 126 7.97 -17.31 -1.03
N SER A 127 7.83 -16.43 -0.04
CA SER A 127 7.83 -16.79 1.38
C SER A 127 6.52 -16.43 2.08
N SER A 128 6.11 -17.31 3.00
CA SER A 128 5.07 -17.04 4.01
C SER A 128 5.64 -16.75 5.40
N ALA A 129 6.95 -16.95 5.56
CA ALA A 129 7.64 -16.85 6.84
C ALA A 129 8.43 -15.54 6.96
N HIS A 130 9.12 -15.16 5.89
CA HIS A 130 9.96 -13.96 5.87
C HIS A 130 9.14 -12.72 5.55
N ILE A 131 8.98 -11.85 6.55
CA ILE A 131 8.24 -10.59 6.45
C ILE A 131 9.13 -9.45 6.95
N PHE A 132 9.15 -8.34 6.22
CA PHE A 132 9.83 -7.13 6.63
C PHE A 132 8.82 -6.03 6.95
N ALA A 133 9.10 -5.28 8.01
CA ALA A 133 8.31 -4.13 8.45
C ALA A 133 9.16 -2.86 8.39
N ALA A 134 8.69 -1.86 7.64
CA ALA A 134 9.20 -0.50 7.67
C ALA A 134 8.51 0.23 8.82
N THR A 135 9.27 0.76 9.78
CA THR A 135 8.69 1.43 10.95
C THR A 135 9.36 2.77 11.23
N SER A 136 8.70 3.59 12.05
CA SER A 136 9.30 4.81 12.59
C SER A 136 10.57 4.58 13.42
N LEU A 137 10.91 3.33 13.76
CA LEU A 137 12.10 2.98 14.54
C LEU A 137 13.12 2.13 13.78
N GLY A 138 12.90 1.89 12.49
CA GLY A 138 13.79 1.09 11.64
C GLY A 138 13.10 -0.03 10.89
N VAL A 139 13.90 -0.89 10.27
CA VAL A 139 13.46 -2.16 9.68
C VAL A 139 13.38 -3.22 10.77
N PHE A 140 12.30 -3.99 10.75
CA PHE A 140 12.17 -5.24 11.50
C PHE A 140 11.92 -6.38 10.54
N GLU A 141 12.43 -7.56 10.87
CA GLU A 141 12.23 -8.81 10.15
C GLU A 141 11.52 -9.80 11.06
N SER A 142 10.61 -10.58 10.48
CA SER A 142 10.10 -11.81 11.04
C SER A 142 10.48 -12.96 10.12
N ASP A 143 10.93 -14.08 10.68
CA ASP A 143 11.26 -15.34 10.00
C ASP A 143 10.27 -16.47 10.34
N ASP A 144 9.20 -16.16 11.07
CA ASP A 144 8.17 -17.09 11.54
C ASP A 144 6.75 -16.69 11.09
N GLY A 145 6.65 -15.84 10.07
CA GLY A 145 5.40 -15.41 9.46
C GLY A 145 4.69 -14.30 10.24
N GLY A 146 5.45 -13.48 10.97
CA GLY A 146 4.95 -12.36 11.74
C GLY A 146 4.53 -12.71 13.17
N GLU A 147 5.03 -13.82 13.74
CA GLU A 147 4.79 -14.16 15.15
C GLU A 147 5.74 -13.38 16.06
N THR A 148 7.02 -13.36 15.71
CA THR A 148 8.08 -12.62 16.39
C THR A 148 8.87 -11.76 15.42
N TRP A 149 9.49 -10.70 15.94
CA TRP A 149 10.19 -9.70 15.14
C TRP A 149 11.57 -9.38 15.71
N SER A 150 12.53 -9.15 14.83
CA SER A 150 13.90 -8.75 15.17
C SER A 150 14.28 -7.48 14.41
N LYS A 151 14.92 -6.53 15.11
CA LYS A 151 15.36 -5.28 14.50
C LYS A 151 16.56 -5.50 13.57
N ARG A 152 16.52 -4.94 12.36
CA ARG A 152 17.52 -5.11 11.28
C ARG A 152 18.05 -3.77 10.77
N MET A 153 18.96 -3.16 11.55
CA MET A 153 19.45 -1.80 11.28
C MET A 153 20.98 -1.71 11.16
N GLU A 154 21.69 -2.83 11.07
CA GLU A 154 23.15 -2.82 10.92
C GLU A 154 23.54 -2.09 9.63
N GLY A 155 24.46 -1.12 9.74
CA GLY A 155 24.85 -0.25 8.62
C GLY A 155 23.96 0.98 8.37
N MET A 156 22.73 1.02 8.91
CA MET A 156 21.83 2.18 8.81
C MET A 156 22.14 3.27 9.85
N LYS A 157 23.28 3.95 9.69
CA LYS A 157 23.68 5.07 10.56
C LYS A 157 22.81 6.31 10.27
N GLU A 158 22.37 7.00 11.32
CA GLU A 158 21.61 8.27 11.25
C GLU A 158 20.21 8.20 10.60
N VAL A 159 19.58 7.02 10.59
CA VAL A 159 18.19 6.87 10.12
C VAL A 159 17.20 7.22 11.22
N LEU A 160 16.34 8.22 10.96
CA LEU A 160 15.25 8.58 11.89
C LEU A 160 14.03 7.69 11.73
N MET A 161 13.68 7.33 10.50
CA MET A 161 12.53 6.47 10.18
C MET A 161 12.73 5.78 8.83
N VAL A 162 12.17 4.56 8.72
CA VAL A 162 12.06 3.82 7.46
C VAL A 162 10.60 3.88 7.03
N VAL A 163 10.35 4.44 5.86
CA VAL A 163 9.00 4.75 5.36
C VAL A 163 8.51 3.66 4.42
N THR A 164 9.42 3.03 3.67
CA THR A 164 9.07 2.09 2.62
C THR A 164 10.17 1.05 2.43
N LEU A 165 9.77 -0.15 2.02
CA LEU A 165 10.64 -1.27 1.70
C LEU A 165 10.15 -1.92 0.40
N ASP A 166 11.08 -2.47 -0.37
CA ASP A 166 10.76 -3.37 -1.47
C ASP A 166 11.84 -4.44 -1.61
N CYS A 167 11.41 -5.67 -1.87
CA CYS A 167 12.28 -6.82 -2.08
C CYS A 167 12.41 -7.08 -3.57
N ASP A 168 13.62 -7.39 -4.04
CA ASP A 168 13.80 -7.79 -5.44
C ASP A 168 13.12 -9.16 -5.68
N PRO A 169 12.12 -9.23 -6.59
CA PRO A 169 11.39 -10.47 -6.84
C PRO A 169 12.23 -11.57 -7.50
N ARG A 170 13.34 -11.21 -8.14
CA ARG A 170 14.29 -12.14 -8.78
C ARG A 170 15.50 -12.45 -7.89
N GLN A 171 15.78 -11.60 -6.90
CA GLN A 171 16.88 -11.79 -5.95
C GLN A 171 16.40 -11.53 -4.51
N PRO A 172 15.75 -12.50 -3.83
CA PRO A 172 15.08 -12.27 -2.54
C PRO A 172 15.99 -11.83 -1.37
N GLN A 173 17.32 -11.90 -1.52
CA GLN A 173 18.29 -11.36 -0.56
C GLN A 173 18.59 -9.87 -0.76
N THR A 174 18.17 -9.31 -1.89
CA THR A 174 18.34 -7.90 -2.23
C THR A 174 17.09 -7.12 -1.85
N LEU A 175 17.27 -6.10 -1.01
CA LEU A 175 16.20 -5.23 -0.55
C LEU A 175 16.62 -3.77 -0.65
N TYR A 176 15.64 -2.90 -0.85
CA TYR A 176 15.84 -1.46 -0.78
C TYR A 176 14.91 -0.86 0.26
N ALA A 177 15.46 0.06 1.07
CA ALA A 177 14.75 0.78 2.11
C ALA A 177 14.75 2.27 1.81
N GLY A 178 13.57 2.86 1.73
CA GLY A 178 13.39 4.30 1.68
C GLY A 178 13.26 4.88 3.08
N THR A 179 14.13 5.83 3.40
CA THR A 179 14.22 6.43 4.74
C THR A 179 14.09 7.97 4.69
N SER A 180 14.00 8.60 5.86
CA SER A 180 14.11 10.06 5.96
C SER A 180 15.43 10.62 5.42
N GLY A 181 16.50 9.82 5.46
CA GLY A 181 17.87 10.19 5.06
C GLY A 181 18.31 9.66 3.69
N GLY A 182 17.42 9.03 2.92
CA GLY A 182 17.72 8.50 1.60
C GLY A 182 17.45 7.00 1.46
N VAL A 183 18.06 6.39 0.45
CA VAL A 183 17.91 4.98 0.10
C VAL A 183 19.06 4.17 0.69
N TYR A 184 18.72 3.03 1.29
CA TYR A 184 19.66 1.99 1.68
C TYR A 184 19.37 0.71 0.90
N LYS A 185 20.42 -0.04 0.58
CA LYS A 185 20.36 -1.35 -0.08
C LYS A 185 20.95 -2.40 0.84
N SER A 186 20.30 -3.56 0.91
CA SER A 186 20.85 -4.79 1.46
C SER A 186 20.97 -5.82 0.33
N ILE A 187 21.96 -6.69 0.42
CA ILE A 187 22.18 -7.82 -0.49
C ILE A 187 22.28 -9.16 0.26
N ASP A 188 21.97 -9.14 1.56
CA ASP A 188 22.15 -10.24 2.51
C ASP A 188 20.90 -10.43 3.41
N GLY A 189 19.73 -10.17 2.83
CA GLY A 189 18.45 -10.42 3.50
C GLY A 189 18.20 -9.48 4.67
N ALA A 190 18.54 -8.20 4.53
CA ALA A 190 18.47 -7.18 5.58
C ALA A 190 19.43 -7.40 6.77
N SER A 191 20.41 -8.30 6.65
CA SER A 191 21.42 -8.49 7.70
C SER A 191 22.30 -7.26 7.84
N THR A 192 22.72 -6.65 6.72
CA THR A 192 23.44 -5.38 6.67
C THR A 192 22.90 -4.46 5.57
N TRP A 193 23.07 -3.15 5.77
CA TRP A 193 22.57 -2.12 4.87
C TRP A 193 23.67 -1.12 4.47
N GLN A 194 23.68 -0.75 3.20
CA GLN A 194 24.57 0.25 2.63
C GLN A 194 23.77 1.42 2.06
N MET A 195 24.17 2.65 2.38
CA MET A 195 23.57 3.86 1.79
C MET A 195 23.93 3.99 0.30
N VAL A 196 22.93 4.25 -0.54
CA VAL A 196 23.05 4.31 -2.00
C VAL A 196 22.38 5.58 -2.56
N ASN A 197 22.93 6.75 -2.21
CA ASN A 197 22.28 8.06 -2.47
C ASN A 197 22.87 8.86 -3.64
N ASN A 198 23.87 8.33 -4.34
CA ASN A 198 24.58 9.07 -5.38
C ASN A 198 23.63 9.47 -6.53
N GLY A 199 23.47 10.77 -6.79
CA GLY A 199 22.53 11.29 -7.81
C GLY A 199 21.10 11.56 -7.32
N LEU A 200 20.72 11.16 -6.09
CA LEU A 200 19.39 11.49 -5.54
C LEU A 200 19.26 12.96 -5.09
N VAL A 201 20.38 13.64 -4.82
CA VAL A 201 20.39 15.05 -4.40
C VAL A 201 21.61 15.77 -4.96
N ALA A 202 21.43 17.05 -5.28
CA ALA A 202 22.56 17.97 -5.41
C ALA A 202 23.31 18.05 -4.06
N SER A 203 24.63 17.97 -4.09
CA SER A 203 25.50 17.89 -2.91
C SER A 203 25.30 19.06 -1.91
N GLU A 204 24.69 20.15 -2.36
CA GLU A 204 24.44 21.38 -1.61
C GLU A 204 23.28 21.26 -0.60
N VAL A 205 22.33 20.33 -0.80
CA VAL A 205 21.14 20.15 0.05
C VAL A 205 21.36 19.09 1.16
N LEU A 206 22.46 18.34 1.10
CA LEU A 206 22.81 17.26 2.03
C LEU A 206 23.04 17.71 3.50
N LYS A 207 22.94 19.01 3.79
CA LYS A 207 23.19 19.58 5.14
C LYS A 207 22.00 19.50 6.10
N SER A 208 20.88 18.89 5.72
CA SER A 208 19.76 18.65 6.65
C SER A 208 19.33 17.17 6.69
N SER A 209 19.12 16.64 7.89
CA SER A 209 18.73 15.24 8.15
C SER A 209 17.35 14.84 7.62
N ARG A 210 16.65 15.75 6.92
CA ARG A 210 15.35 15.54 6.26
C ARG A 210 15.39 15.82 4.75
N ALA A 211 16.57 16.07 4.18
CA ALA A 211 16.71 16.55 2.81
C ALA A 211 16.16 15.59 1.73
N LEU A 212 16.15 14.28 2.00
CA LEU A 212 15.77 13.27 1.03
C LEU A 212 14.31 12.85 1.16
N GLY A 213 13.90 12.34 2.33
CA GLY A 213 12.53 11.93 2.58
C GLY A 213 11.98 11.01 1.49
N VAL A 214 12.51 9.79 1.38
CA VAL A 214 12.00 8.80 0.44
C VAL A 214 10.58 8.40 0.86
N THR A 215 9.62 8.54 -0.05
CA THR A 215 8.21 8.25 0.22
C THR A 215 7.78 6.90 -0.35
N ARG A 216 8.37 6.46 -1.47
CA ARG A 216 8.14 5.16 -2.12
C ARG A 216 9.41 4.65 -2.77
N ILE A 217 9.62 3.35 -2.73
CA ILE A 217 10.66 2.66 -3.49
C ILE A 217 10.08 1.40 -4.12
N LYS A 218 10.44 1.12 -5.37
CA LYS A 218 10.00 -0.06 -6.12
C LYS A 218 11.12 -0.62 -6.99
N VAL A 219 11.41 -1.91 -6.84
CA VAL A 219 12.33 -2.67 -7.71
C VAL A 219 11.57 -3.13 -8.94
N ASP A 220 12.14 -2.96 -10.13
CA ASP A 220 11.50 -3.42 -11.36
C ASP A 220 11.39 -4.97 -11.35
N PRO A 221 10.19 -5.52 -11.52
CA PRO A 221 10.01 -6.96 -11.50
C PRO A 221 10.75 -7.68 -12.65
N HIS A 222 11.09 -6.97 -13.73
CA HIS A 222 11.78 -7.49 -14.90
C HIS A 222 13.28 -7.21 -14.91
N ASP A 223 13.78 -6.23 -14.14
CA ASP A 223 15.20 -5.87 -14.08
C ASP A 223 15.68 -5.46 -12.67
N SER A 224 16.70 -6.15 -12.15
CA SER A 224 17.10 -6.09 -10.72
C SER A 224 17.96 -4.87 -10.44
N ASP A 225 18.58 -4.35 -11.50
CA ASP A 225 19.38 -3.14 -11.45
C ASP A 225 18.52 -1.90 -11.66
N THR A 226 17.27 -2.06 -12.13
CA THR A 226 16.31 -0.98 -12.29
C THR A 226 15.46 -0.80 -11.04
N VAL A 227 15.59 0.35 -10.37
CA VAL A 227 14.82 0.69 -9.16
C VAL A 227 14.31 2.12 -9.27
N TYR A 228 13.04 2.33 -8.96
CA TYR A 228 12.38 3.63 -8.94
C TYR A 228 12.19 4.09 -7.50
N THR A 229 12.43 5.37 -7.24
CA THR A 229 12.22 5.95 -5.91
C THR A 229 11.61 7.34 -6.01
N ALA A 230 10.56 7.56 -5.23
CA ALA A 230 9.93 8.86 -5.05
C ALA A 230 10.46 9.50 -3.77
N THR A 231 10.80 10.77 -3.85
CA THR A 231 11.29 11.59 -2.74
C THR A 231 10.41 12.82 -2.55
N LEU A 232 10.66 13.61 -1.51
CA LEU A 232 10.00 14.92 -1.37
C LEU A 232 10.37 15.93 -2.48
N SER A 233 11.40 15.63 -3.30
CA SER A 233 11.95 16.53 -4.34
C SER A 233 11.72 16.03 -5.77
N GLY A 234 11.12 14.85 -5.94
CA GLY A 234 10.81 14.27 -7.25
C GLY A 234 11.09 12.77 -7.35
N LEU A 235 10.94 12.27 -8.58
CA LEU A 235 11.10 10.87 -8.95
C LEU A 235 12.50 10.60 -9.52
N TYR A 236 13.08 9.47 -9.15
CA TYR A 236 14.40 9.05 -9.59
C TYR A 236 14.37 7.58 -9.98
N VAL A 237 15.27 7.22 -10.90
CA VAL A 237 15.51 5.84 -11.32
C VAL A 237 17.01 5.55 -11.30
N THR A 238 17.39 4.38 -10.83
CA THR A 238 18.71 3.78 -11.06
C THR A 238 18.55 2.63 -12.05
N LYS A 239 19.59 2.36 -12.84
CA LYS A 239 19.70 1.21 -13.76
C LYS A 239 20.97 0.39 -13.49
N ASP A 240 21.59 0.61 -12.33
CA ASP A 240 22.85 0.00 -11.91
C ASP A 240 22.79 -0.50 -10.45
N GLY A 241 21.57 -0.74 -9.96
CA GLY A 241 21.32 -1.27 -8.63
C GLY A 241 21.66 -0.28 -7.51
N GLY A 242 21.52 1.03 -7.76
CA GLY A 242 21.69 2.11 -6.78
C GLY A 242 23.07 2.77 -6.76
N GLN A 243 23.96 2.49 -7.73
CA GLN A 243 25.26 3.16 -7.79
C GLN A 243 25.12 4.62 -8.25
N VAL A 244 24.21 4.88 -9.20
CA VAL A 244 23.79 6.22 -9.61
C VAL A 244 22.27 6.26 -9.79
N TRP A 245 21.68 7.34 -9.31
CA TRP A 245 20.29 7.70 -9.54
C TRP A 245 20.19 8.87 -10.52
N THR A 246 19.24 8.76 -11.44
CA THR A 246 18.92 9.80 -12.42
C THR A 246 17.53 10.31 -12.16
N ARG A 247 17.37 11.64 -12.13
CA ARG A 247 16.06 12.28 -11.97
C ARG A 247 15.21 12.07 -13.24
N ILE A 248 13.95 11.75 -13.06
CA ILE A 248 12.95 11.54 -14.12
C ILE A 248 11.62 12.20 -13.74
N GLY A 249 10.64 12.20 -14.65
CA GLY A 249 9.31 12.77 -14.37
C GLY A 249 9.31 14.29 -14.15
N GLU A 250 10.28 15.00 -14.73
CA GLU A 250 10.37 16.47 -14.61
C GLU A 250 9.21 17.19 -15.27
N THR A 251 8.53 16.52 -16.21
CA THR A 251 7.32 17.00 -16.87
C THR A 251 6.05 16.84 -16.03
N LEU A 252 6.09 16.12 -14.90
CA LEU A 252 4.97 16.03 -13.97
C LEU A 252 4.73 17.40 -13.34
N SER A 253 3.48 17.84 -13.34
CA SER A 253 3.06 19.13 -12.78
C SER A 253 3.30 19.26 -11.27
N ASP A 254 3.25 18.14 -10.56
CA ASP A 254 3.55 18.05 -9.13
C ASP A 254 4.57 16.94 -8.86
N GLN A 255 5.63 17.31 -8.16
CA GLN A 255 6.77 16.45 -7.82
C GLN A 255 6.58 15.74 -6.47
N MET A 256 5.55 16.12 -5.70
CA MET A 256 5.19 15.47 -4.46
C MET A 256 4.28 14.26 -4.75
N LEU A 257 4.91 13.12 -4.99
CA LEU A 257 4.19 11.88 -5.28
C LEU A 257 3.63 11.25 -4.01
N SER A 258 2.36 10.85 -4.04
CA SER A 258 1.70 10.13 -2.95
C SER A 258 1.87 8.61 -3.07
N ASP A 259 1.97 8.06 -4.28
CA ASP A 259 2.18 6.63 -4.51
C ASP A 259 2.92 6.36 -5.83
N LEU A 260 3.51 5.16 -5.93
CA LEU A 260 4.29 4.66 -7.06
C LEU A 260 4.12 3.14 -7.15
N ILE A 261 3.67 2.63 -8.29
CA ILE A 261 3.64 1.19 -8.59
C ILE A 261 4.16 0.92 -10.00
N LEU A 262 4.65 -0.30 -10.21
CA LEU A 262 5.16 -0.79 -11.48
C LEU A 262 4.21 -1.86 -12.02
N ASP A 263 4.01 -1.88 -13.33
CA ASP A 263 3.27 -2.96 -13.97
C ASP A 263 4.13 -4.23 -14.00
N HIS A 264 3.61 -5.31 -13.42
CA HIS A 264 4.32 -6.59 -13.32
C HIS A 264 4.26 -7.45 -14.60
N THR A 265 3.44 -7.04 -15.58
CA THR A 265 3.28 -7.73 -16.87
C THR A 265 3.81 -6.94 -18.06
N HIS A 266 3.95 -5.61 -17.92
CA HIS A 266 4.43 -4.72 -18.96
C HIS A 266 5.68 -3.97 -18.49
N PRO A 267 6.88 -4.36 -18.98
CA PRO A 267 8.11 -3.64 -18.68
C PRO A 267 7.98 -2.15 -18.98
N HIS A 268 8.67 -1.31 -18.21
CA HIS A 268 8.70 0.16 -18.36
C HIS A 268 7.39 0.89 -18.08
N VAL A 269 6.28 0.19 -17.82
CA VAL A 269 5.03 0.86 -17.43
C VAL A 269 5.06 1.20 -15.94
N VAL A 270 4.99 2.49 -15.66
CA VAL A 270 5.04 3.06 -14.30
C VAL A 270 3.78 3.88 -14.05
N TYR A 271 3.16 3.70 -12.88
CA TYR A 271 2.07 4.55 -12.41
C TYR A 271 2.53 5.35 -11.20
N VAL A 272 2.19 6.64 -11.20
CA VAL A 272 2.40 7.53 -10.06
C VAL A 272 1.12 8.29 -9.76
N THR A 273 0.97 8.68 -8.50
CA THR A 273 -0.10 9.58 -8.08
C THR A 273 0.48 10.80 -7.41
N ASN A 274 -0.14 11.95 -7.64
CA ASN A 274 0.17 13.21 -6.97
C ASN A 274 -1.13 13.99 -6.75
N ARG A 275 -1.06 15.29 -6.41
CA ARG A 275 -2.25 16.11 -6.17
C ARG A 275 -3.11 16.36 -7.42
N ASP A 276 -2.57 16.13 -8.61
CA ASP A 276 -3.27 16.31 -9.89
C ASP A 276 -3.93 15.02 -10.39
N GLY A 277 -3.69 13.88 -9.73
CA GLY A 277 -4.35 12.61 -10.01
C GLY A 277 -3.39 11.47 -10.27
N VAL A 278 -3.81 10.52 -11.12
CA VAL A 278 -3.01 9.39 -11.60
C VAL A 278 -2.34 9.75 -12.91
N PHE A 279 -1.05 9.41 -13.02
CA PHE A 279 -0.27 9.52 -14.24
C PHE A 279 0.35 8.17 -14.57
N ARG A 280 0.51 7.89 -15.86
CA ARG A 280 1.12 6.67 -16.37
C ARG A 280 2.23 7.03 -17.36
N SER A 281 3.33 6.31 -17.27
CA SER A 281 4.40 6.28 -18.25
C SER A 281 4.44 4.91 -18.92
N GLU A 282 4.80 4.87 -20.20
CA GLU A 282 5.06 3.62 -20.95
C GLU A 282 6.55 3.43 -21.29
N ASP A 283 7.41 4.37 -20.92
CA ASP A 283 8.82 4.45 -21.32
C ASP A 283 9.78 4.55 -20.13
N GLY A 284 9.38 4.03 -18.97
CA GLY A 284 10.22 3.99 -17.77
C GLY A 284 10.32 5.35 -17.08
N GLY A 285 9.28 6.18 -17.19
CA GLY A 285 9.14 7.46 -16.52
C GLY A 285 9.76 8.66 -17.25
N ILE A 286 10.08 8.52 -18.54
CA ILE A 286 10.60 9.62 -19.37
C ILE A 286 9.45 10.55 -19.77
N THR A 287 8.35 9.99 -20.28
CA THR A 287 7.12 10.72 -20.62
C THR A 287 5.94 10.24 -19.79
N TRP A 288 4.97 11.13 -19.58
CA TRP A 288 3.84 10.92 -18.69
C TRP A 288 2.54 11.40 -19.30
N GLU A 289 1.49 10.61 -19.12
CA GLU A 289 0.13 10.93 -19.52
C GLU A 289 -0.80 10.90 -18.31
N ALA A 290 -1.71 11.88 -18.23
CA ALA A 290 -2.74 11.88 -17.20
C ALA A 290 -3.75 10.75 -17.45
N ARG A 291 -3.98 9.94 -16.42
CA ARG A 291 -4.87 8.77 -16.42
C ARG A 291 -5.93 8.92 -15.33
N SER A 292 -6.61 10.06 -15.31
CA SER A 292 -7.54 10.43 -14.22
C SER A 292 -9.00 10.59 -14.67
N ALA A 293 -9.34 10.18 -15.90
CA ALA A 293 -10.69 10.32 -16.43
C ALA A 293 -11.70 9.49 -15.60
N GLY A 294 -12.76 10.14 -15.11
CA GLY A 294 -13.76 9.50 -14.24
C GLY A 294 -13.49 9.64 -12.73
N LEU A 295 -12.28 10.03 -12.33
CA LEU A 295 -11.99 10.36 -10.92
C LEU A 295 -12.69 11.67 -10.54
N THR A 296 -13.62 11.60 -9.59
CA THR A 296 -14.31 12.79 -9.05
C THR A 296 -13.60 13.41 -7.84
N ASN A 297 -12.47 12.83 -7.43
CA ASN A 297 -11.55 13.32 -6.42
C ASN A 297 -10.13 12.83 -6.75
N VAL A 298 -9.18 13.74 -6.84
CA VAL A 298 -7.77 13.46 -7.15
C VAL A 298 -6.86 13.48 -5.92
N ASN A 299 -7.42 13.64 -4.71
CA ASN A 299 -6.68 13.52 -3.46
C ASN A 299 -6.42 12.03 -3.14
N ILE A 300 -5.58 11.40 -3.94
CA ILE A 300 -5.28 9.96 -3.92
C ILE A 300 -4.23 9.67 -2.86
N ARG A 301 -4.50 8.64 -2.07
CA ARG A 301 -3.68 8.21 -0.93
C ARG A 301 -3.11 6.80 -1.08
N ALA A 302 -3.80 5.94 -1.80
CA ALA A 302 -3.37 4.57 -2.05
C ALA A 302 -3.68 4.22 -3.50
N LEU A 303 -2.76 3.53 -4.16
CA LEU A 303 -2.90 2.96 -5.49
C LEU A 303 -2.50 1.48 -5.40
N ALA A 304 -3.36 0.58 -5.90
CA ALA A 304 -3.08 -0.84 -5.91
C ALA A 304 -3.45 -1.47 -7.26
N MET A 305 -2.67 -2.44 -7.69
CA MET A 305 -2.87 -3.21 -8.92
C MET A 305 -3.10 -4.68 -8.59
N SER A 306 -3.93 -5.35 -9.39
CA SER A 306 -4.13 -6.79 -9.27
C SER A 306 -2.89 -7.58 -9.71
N ALA A 307 -2.49 -8.55 -8.89
CA ALA A 307 -1.34 -9.41 -9.15
C ALA A 307 -1.56 -10.41 -10.30
N VAL A 308 -2.80 -10.61 -10.75
CA VAL A 308 -3.14 -11.53 -11.86
C VAL A 308 -3.66 -10.82 -13.10
N ASP A 309 -3.93 -9.52 -12.99
CA ASP A 309 -4.50 -8.71 -14.06
C ASP A 309 -4.05 -7.26 -13.88
N SER A 310 -3.10 -6.81 -14.69
CA SER A 310 -2.53 -5.47 -14.60
C SER A 310 -3.42 -4.37 -15.18
N ASP A 311 -4.56 -4.73 -15.78
CA ASP A 311 -5.56 -3.77 -16.25
C ASP A 311 -6.49 -3.33 -15.13
N VAL A 312 -6.57 -4.13 -14.07
CA VAL A 312 -7.36 -3.84 -12.87
C VAL A 312 -6.52 -3.12 -11.82
N LEU A 313 -6.84 -1.84 -11.62
CA LEU A 313 -6.25 -1.01 -10.57
C LEU A 313 -7.35 -0.37 -9.72
N TYR A 314 -6.99 -0.02 -8.49
CA TYR A 314 -7.83 0.69 -7.55
C TYR A 314 -7.10 1.91 -7.00
N VAL A 315 -7.81 3.01 -6.81
CA VAL A 315 -7.32 4.18 -6.08
C VAL A 315 -8.22 4.52 -4.90
N GLY A 316 -7.58 4.76 -3.76
CA GLY A 316 -8.22 5.21 -2.54
C GLY A 316 -8.00 6.70 -2.36
N THR A 317 -9.05 7.44 -2.05
CA THR A 317 -8.98 8.90 -1.88
C THR A 317 -9.19 9.34 -0.44
N ASN A 318 -8.65 10.51 -0.08
CA ASN A 318 -9.08 11.23 1.11
C ASN A 318 -10.46 11.85 0.81
N GLY A 319 -11.52 11.25 1.34
CA GLY A 319 -12.83 11.91 1.42
C GLY A 319 -13.80 11.70 0.24
N LYS A 320 -13.50 10.86 -0.76
CA LYS A 320 -14.53 10.34 -1.69
C LYS A 320 -14.47 8.82 -1.94
N GLY A 321 -13.79 8.07 -1.07
CA GLY A 321 -13.78 6.61 -1.12
C GLY A 321 -12.87 6.02 -2.21
N LEU A 322 -13.30 4.89 -2.77
CA LEU A 322 -12.56 4.00 -3.66
C LEU A 322 -13.00 4.19 -5.11
N PHE A 323 -12.07 4.14 -6.05
CA PHE A 323 -12.33 4.04 -7.49
C PHE A 323 -11.59 2.85 -8.07
N ARG A 324 -12.10 2.32 -9.19
CA ARG A 324 -11.54 1.19 -9.92
C ARG A 324 -11.41 1.52 -11.40
N THR A 325 -10.43 0.94 -12.05
CA THR A 325 -10.31 0.84 -13.50
C THR A 325 -10.17 -0.64 -13.88
N GLY A 326 -10.65 -1.01 -15.07
CA GLY A 326 -10.38 -2.29 -15.72
C GLY A 326 -9.72 -2.11 -17.08
N ASP A 327 -9.16 -0.92 -17.33
CA ASP A 327 -8.61 -0.48 -18.60
C ASP A 327 -7.33 0.34 -18.41
N ARG A 328 -6.50 -0.03 -17.41
CA ARG A 328 -5.16 0.56 -17.20
C ARG A 328 -5.19 2.07 -16.91
N GLY A 329 -6.27 2.53 -16.29
CA GLY A 329 -6.48 3.94 -15.93
C GLY A 329 -6.98 4.82 -17.08
N MET A 330 -7.46 4.23 -18.19
CA MET A 330 -8.13 5.00 -19.25
C MET A 330 -9.45 5.60 -18.74
N SER A 331 -10.19 4.86 -17.91
CA SER A 331 -11.39 5.33 -17.22
C SER A 331 -11.49 4.75 -15.80
N TRP A 332 -12.05 5.57 -14.89
CA TRP A 332 -12.26 5.20 -13.50
C TRP A 332 -13.74 5.28 -13.13
N GLU A 333 -14.21 4.26 -12.43
CA GLU A 333 -15.55 4.17 -11.85
C GLU A 333 -15.47 4.24 -10.32
N ALA A 334 -16.42 4.93 -9.70
CA ALA A 334 -16.52 4.96 -8.24
C ALA A 334 -17.02 3.59 -7.74
N VAL A 335 -16.36 3.06 -6.71
CA VAL A 335 -16.75 1.82 -6.04
C VAL A 335 -17.48 2.16 -4.75
N PRO A 336 -18.80 1.89 -4.65
CA PRO A 336 -19.56 2.20 -3.45
C PRO A 336 -19.07 1.42 -2.23
N LEU A 337 -18.82 2.11 -1.12
CA LEU A 337 -18.51 1.48 0.17
C LEU A 337 -19.81 1.10 0.90
N VAL A 338 -20.58 0.18 0.31
CA VAL A 338 -21.82 -0.34 0.91
C VAL A 338 -21.48 -1.45 1.89
N VAL A 339 -21.64 -1.18 3.18
CA VAL A 339 -21.46 -2.19 4.23
C VAL A 339 -22.66 -3.12 4.23
N ALA A 340 -22.44 -4.42 4.08
CA ALA A 340 -23.48 -5.42 4.19
C ALA A 340 -24.06 -5.42 5.61
N GLU A 341 -25.39 -5.36 5.73
CA GLU A 341 -26.05 -5.51 7.03
C GLU A 341 -25.80 -6.94 7.56
N SER A 342 -25.40 -7.05 8.83
CA SER A 342 -25.29 -8.34 9.50
C SER A 342 -26.67 -8.96 9.64
N LEU A 343 -26.89 -10.13 9.04
CA LEU A 343 -28.07 -10.97 9.26
C LEU A 343 -28.11 -11.55 10.68
#